data_AF-A0A9E5A9H6-F1
#
_entry.id   AF-A0A9E5A9H6-F1
#
_cell.length_a   1.000
_cell.length_b   1.000
_cell.length_c   1.000
_cell.angle_alpha   90.00
_cell.angle_beta   90.00
_cell.angle_gamma   90.00
#
_symmetry.space_group_name_H-M   'P 1'
#
loop_
_entity.id
_entity.type
_entity.pdbx_description
1 polymer ?
#
loop_
_entity_poly.entity_id
_entity_poly.type
_entity_poly.pdbx_seq_one_letter_code
_entity_poly.pdbx_strand_id
1 'polypeptide(L)'
;MSQKFDTDGSASGLTEPVFVFGSNLAGHHDSGNAAVAARFHQAAAGVGRGPTGNAYAIAYRGINGALLSTQAIAKHVQGFRQYAAEHREKRYHIARFGCEKGALQDLEMATLFSGCSRNCVLPGVWQRLISPEHPVRVLIFDPAGQLLNAAWQDLLVRYFESNRPVWEARSVEVVSVGDARNVVAIDKAARRIGVQHRVIAPNAAYYGEQAAVAAEMNAVWYATHFLSITDTDQTAQPTHVRLLSFALRDGVACEDLYLDMF
;
A
#
# COMPACT_ATOMS: atom_id res chain seq x y z
N MET A 1 -19.09 12.27 -12.39
CA MET A 1 -18.01 12.97 -13.12
C MET A 1 -16.78 12.08 -13.07
N SER A 2 -16.48 11.38 -14.17
CA SER A 2 -15.34 10.46 -14.25
C SER A 2 -14.02 11.20 -14.16
N GLN A 3 -13.15 10.79 -13.24
CA GLN A 3 -11.75 11.20 -13.21
C GLN A 3 -11.03 10.56 -14.40
N LYS A 4 -10.47 11.38 -15.28
CA LYS A 4 -9.47 10.93 -16.25
C LYS A 4 -8.16 10.75 -15.48
N PHE A 5 -7.59 9.55 -15.55
CA PHE A 5 -6.21 9.33 -15.19
C PHE A 5 -5.36 9.73 -16.40
N ASP A 6 -4.44 10.66 -16.18
CA ASP A 6 -3.51 11.12 -17.21
C ASP A 6 -2.61 9.96 -17.64
N THR A 7 -2.83 9.49 -18.86
CA THR A 7 -1.91 8.66 -19.63
C THR A 7 -1.15 9.57 -20.58
N ASP A 8 0.00 10.09 -20.19
CA ASP A 8 0.92 10.71 -21.15
C ASP A 8 2.37 10.39 -20.79
N GLY A 9 2.99 9.59 -21.65
CA GLY A 9 4.41 9.26 -21.66
C GLY A 9 5.23 10.43 -22.20
N SER A 10 5.49 11.42 -21.35
CA SER A 10 6.55 12.40 -21.57
C SER A 10 7.61 12.25 -20.48
N ALA A 11 8.88 12.26 -20.89
CA ALA A 11 10.06 12.08 -20.04
C ALA A 11 10.35 13.32 -19.16
N SER A 12 9.40 13.70 -18.30
CA SER A 12 9.69 14.42 -17.06
C SER A 12 9.69 13.37 -15.95
N GLY A 13 10.85 13.06 -15.37
CA GLY A 13 10.98 12.01 -14.36
C GLY A 13 9.87 12.12 -13.32
N LEU A 14 9.02 11.10 -13.22
CA LEU A 14 7.92 11.04 -12.26
C LEU A 14 8.51 11.24 -10.87
N THR A 15 8.35 12.43 -10.30
CA THR A 15 8.86 12.75 -8.97
C THR A 15 8.20 11.80 -7.98
N GLU A 16 9.02 11.00 -7.30
CA GLU A 16 8.55 10.08 -6.27
C GLU A 16 7.85 10.88 -5.17
N PRO A 17 6.61 10.52 -4.76
CA PRO A 17 5.90 11.22 -3.71
C PRO A 17 6.68 11.21 -2.39
N VAL A 18 6.47 12.25 -1.58
CA VAL A 18 7.02 12.34 -0.23
C VAL A 18 6.38 11.25 0.63
N PHE A 19 7.20 10.39 1.22
CA PHE A 19 6.74 9.31 2.08
C PHE A 19 6.46 9.82 3.50
N VAL A 20 5.20 9.79 3.93
CA VAL A 20 4.77 10.27 5.24
C VAL A 20 4.66 9.09 6.18
N PHE A 21 5.43 9.09 7.27
CA PHE A 21 5.59 7.92 8.12
C PHE A 21 5.47 8.25 9.61
N GLY A 22 5.15 7.24 10.40
CA GLY A 22 5.14 7.32 11.86
C GLY A 22 6.55 7.23 12.43
N SER A 23 6.91 8.18 13.28
CA SER A 23 8.18 8.21 14.00
C SER A 23 7.98 8.33 15.52
N ASN A 24 9.07 8.25 16.26
CA ASN A 24 9.14 8.65 17.67
C ASN A 24 9.78 10.05 17.79
N LEU A 25 9.62 10.69 18.95
CA LEU A 25 10.19 12.02 19.19
C LEU A 25 11.71 12.10 19.12
N ALA A 26 12.41 10.98 19.32
CA ALA A 26 13.86 10.92 19.20
C ALA A 26 14.35 10.77 17.74
N GLY A 27 13.44 10.49 16.79
CA GLY A 27 13.80 10.24 15.40
C GLY A 27 14.62 8.96 15.20
N HIS A 28 14.40 7.91 16.01
CA HIS A 28 14.95 6.59 15.73
C HIS A 28 14.17 5.94 14.59
N HIS A 29 14.85 5.69 13.47
CA HIS A 29 14.28 5.19 12.22
C HIS A 29 14.80 3.79 11.87
N ASP A 30 14.81 2.89 12.85
CA ASP A 30 15.41 1.55 12.78
C ASP A 30 14.38 0.43 12.53
N SER A 31 13.09 0.75 12.55
CA SER A 31 12.01 -0.24 12.48
C SER A 31 10.79 0.23 11.70
N GLY A 32 9.99 -0.73 11.22
CA GLY A 32 8.71 -0.49 10.55
C GLY A 32 8.81 0.51 9.39
N ASN A 33 7.84 1.42 9.31
CA ASN A 33 7.82 2.47 8.27
C ASN A 33 8.92 3.53 8.45
N ALA A 34 9.49 3.68 9.65
CA ALA A 34 10.60 4.59 9.85
C ALA A 34 11.89 4.05 9.20
N ALA A 35 12.14 2.73 9.30
CA ALA A 35 13.23 2.08 8.55
C ALA A 35 13.04 2.20 7.04
N VAL A 36 11.81 2.09 6.55
CA VAL A 36 11.49 2.34 5.14
C VAL A 36 11.85 3.77 4.74
N ALA A 37 11.42 4.76 5.53
CA ALA A 37 11.71 6.16 5.27
C ALA A 37 13.21 6.45 5.23
N ALA A 38 13.99 5.88 6.16
CA ALA A 38 15.44 6.05 6.18
C ALA A 38 16.10 5.38 4.95
N ARG A 39 15.73 4.13 4.67
CA ARG A 39 16.35 3.31 3.62
C ARG A 39 16.02 3.76 2.20
N PHE A 40 14.77 4.14 1.96
CA PHE A 40 14.25 4.39 0.61
C PHE A 40 13.99 5.87 0.32
N HIS A 41 13.78 6.69 1.35
CA HIS A 41 13.38 8.10 1.20
C HIS A 41 14.36 9.07 1.87
N GLN A 42 15.53 8.59 2.28
CA GLN A 42 16.62 9.41 2.83
C GLN A 42 16.21 10.18 4.10
N ALA A 43 15.27 9.65 4.90
CA ALA A 43 14.88 10.27 6.16
C ALA A 43 16.08 10.27 7.14
N ALA A 44 16.51 11.46 7.55
CA ALA A 44 17.62 11.64 8.48
C ALA A 44 17.28 11.12 9.89
N ALA A 45 18.24 10.44 10.52
CA ALA A 45 18.15 10.06 11.93
C ALA A 45 18.05 11.29 12.83
N GLY A 46 17.34 11.18 13.95
CA GLY A 46 17.11 12.30 14.87
C GLY A 46 15.93 13.20 14.50
N VAL A 47 15.35 13.05 13.31
CA VAL A 47 14.20 13.86 12.87
C VAL A 47 12.89 13.14 13.17
N GLY A 48 12.36 13.34 14.39
CA GLY A 48 11.10 12.75 14.83
C GLY A 48 9.83 13.45 14.30
N ARG A 49 9.96 14.65 13.73
CA ARG A 49 8.84 15.48 13.27
C ARG A 49 9.24 16.33 12.07
N GLY A 50 8.35 16.46 11.08
CA GLY A 50 8.53 17.39 9.96
C GLY A 50 9.22 16.78 8.73
N PRO A 51 9.53 17.60 7.72
CA PRO A 51 10.16 17.15 6.48
C PRO A 51 11.59 16.65 6.72
N THR A 52 11.97 15.56 6.04
CA THR A 52 13.30 14.95 6.13
C THR A 52 13.58 14.09 4.90
N GLY A 53 14.64 14.36 4.15
CA GLY A 53 14.87 13.73 2.84
C GLY A 53 13.67 13.94 1.89
N ASN A 54 13.26 12.87 1.19
CA ASN A 54 11.97 12.81 0.47
C ASN A 54 10.88 12.16 1.34
N ALA A 55 10.83 12.50 2.63
CA ALA A 55 9.89 11.97 3.59
C ALA A 55 9.38 13.07 4.56
N TYR A 56 8.34 12.73 5.32
CA TYR A 56 7.81 13.56 6.39
C TYR A 56 7.52 12.70 7.62
N ALA A 57 8.12 13.05 8.75
CA ALA A 57 7.95 12.34 10.01
C ALA A 57 6.75 12.89 10.81
N ILE A 58 5.87 11.99 11.26
CA ILE A 58 4.78 12.28 12.20
C ILE A 58 5.06 11.52 13.49
N ALA A 59 5.32 12.24 14.58
CA ALA A 59 5.53 11.60 15.87
C ALA A 59 4.24 11.00 16.41
N TYR A 60 4.26 9.69 16.70
CA TYR A 60 3.18 8.99 17.39
C TYR A 60 3.65 8.31 18.68
N ARG A 61 4.97 8.21 18.88
CA ARG A 61 5.62 7.73 20.09
C ARG A 61 6.51 8.79 20.72
N GLY A 62 6.60 8.78 22.05
CA GLY A 62 7.51 9.61 22.84
C GLY A 62 8.98 9.22 22.66
N ILE A 63 9.88 9.97 23.31
CA ILE A 63 11.34 9.71 23.27
C ILE A 63 11.67 8.30 23.78
N ASN A 64 10.93 7.85 24.80
CA ASN A 64 11.05 6.52 25.40
C ASN A 64 10.30 5.42 24.63
N GLY A 65 9.73 5.72 23.46
CA GLY A 65 8.95 4.77 22.67
C GLY A 65 7.50 4.56 23.12
N ALA A 66 7.05 5.17 24.23
CA ALA A 66 5.66 5.08 24.68
C ALA A 66 4.70 5.74 23.68
N LEU A 67 3.50 5.17 23.50
CA LEU A 67 2.47 5.79 22.67
C LEU A 67 2.09 7.18 23.22
N LEU A 68 2.02 8.17 22.35
CA LEU A 68 1.53 9.49 22.71
C LEU A 68 0.01 9.47 22.88
N SER A 69 -0.55 10.41 23.63
CA SER A 69 -2.02 10.56 23.68
C SER A 69 -2.57 10.87 22.29
N THR A 70 -3.80 10.41 22.00
CA THR A 70 -4.48 10.69 20.72
C THR A 70 -4.50 12.18 20.39
N GLN A 71 -4.66 13.05 21.38
CA GLN A 71 -4.61 14.50 21.19
C GLN A 71 -3.21 15.00 20.73
N ALA A 72 -2.13 14.43 21.27
CA ALA A 72 -0.78 14.78 20.86
C ALA A 72 -0.47 14.28 19.44
N ILE A 73 -0.91 13.06 19.10
CA ILE A 73 -0.79 12.52 17.73
C ILE A 73 -1.56 13.40 16.75
N ALA A 74 -2.81 13.77 17.07
CA ALA A 74 -3.65 14.63 16.25
C ALA A 74 -3.01 15.99 15.95
N LYS A 75 -2.29 16.59 16.93
CA LYS A 75 -1.52 17.84 16.69
C LYS A 75 -0.39 17.64 15.67
N HIS A 76 0.30 16.51 15.70
CA HIS A 76 1.35 16.20 14.71
C HIS A 76 0.78 15.97 13.32
N VAL A 77 -0.35 15.27 13.22
CA VAL A 77 -1.08 15.10 11.96
C VAL A 77 -1.60 16.44 11.44
N GLN A 78 -2.11 17.32 12.30
CA GLN A 78 -2.55 18.67 11.92
C GLN A 78 -1.40 19.51 11.35
N GLY A 79 -0.21 19.46 11.97
CA GLY A 79 0.98 20.12 11.44
C GLY A 79 1.35 19.63 10.04
N PHE A 80 1.29 18.31 9.81
CA PHE A 80 1.46 17.74 8.47
C PHE A 80 0.40 18.24 7.48
N ARG A 81 -0.87 18.25 7.88
CA ARG A 81 -1.98 18.71 7.02
C ARG A 81 -1.79 20.15 6.55
N GLN A 82 -1.37 21.03 7.46
CA GLN A 82 -1.05 22.41 7.12
C GLN A 82 0.12 22.47 6.13
N TYR A 83 1.22 21.78 6.44
CA TYR A 83 2.40 21.73 5.57
C TYR A 83 2.07 21.24 4.16
N ALA A 84 1.30 20.15 4.04
CA ALA A 84 0.91 19.59 2.74
C ALA A 84 -0.01 20.53 1.94
N ALA A 85 -0.86 21.31 2.63
CA ALA A 85 -1.74 22.29 2.01
C ALA A 85 -1.00 23.54 1.49
N GLU A 86 0.13 23.88 2.12
CA GLU A 86 1.05 24.95 1.70
C GLU A 86 1.97 24.51 0.54
N HIS A 87 2.21 23.21 0.38
CA HIS A 87 3.09 22.63 -0.65
C HIS A 87 2.31 21.76 -1.65
N ARG A 88 1.38 22.38 -2.39
CA ARG A 88 0.46 21.66 -3.31
C ARG A 88 1.13 21.11 -4.56
N GLU A 89 2.34 21.56 -4.87
CA GLU A 89 3.18 21.05 -5.95
C GLU A 89 3.74 19.64 -5.66
N LYS A 90 3.80 19.25 -4.38
CA LYS A 90 4.27 17.92 -3.95
C LYS A 90 3.10 16.97 -3.77
N ARG A 91 3.36 15.67 -3.98
CA ARG A 91 2.45 14.59 -3.61
C ARG A 91 2.97 13.88 -2.36
N TYR A 92 2.05 13.43 -1.51
CA TYR A 92 2.35 12.77 -0.24
C TYR A 92 1.66 11.42 -0.20
N HIS A 93 2.43 10.36 0.03
CA HIS A 93 1.91 9.02 0.28
C HIS A 93 2.04 8.73 1.77
N ILE A 94 0.90 8.57 2.42
CA ILE A 94 0.84 8.33 3.86
C ILE A 94 0.94 6.83 4.08
N ALA A 95 1.90 6.39 4.90
CA ALA A 95 2.02 5.02 5.35
C ALA A 95 0.96 4.71 6.42
N ARG A 96 0.59 3.44 6.58
CA ARG A 96 -0.18 2.98 7.74
C ARG A 96 0.73 2.88 8.97
N PHE A 97 0.50 3.68 10.01
CA PHE A 97 1.30 3.63 11.24
C PHE A 97 0.45 3.98 12.47
N GLY A 98 0.93 3.63 13.67
CA GLY A 98 0.20 3.89 14.91
C GLY A 98 -1.04 3.01 15.10
N CYS A 99 -1.08 1.88 14.37
CA CYS A 99 -2.19 0.91 14.35
C CYS A 99 -1.74 -0.52 14.72
N GLU A 100 -0.59 -0.65 15.36
CA GLU A 100 -0.14 -1.87 16.00
C GLU A 100 -0.96 -2.18 17.26
N LYS A 101 -0.89 -3.43 17.74
CA LYS A 101 -1.61 -3.87 18.95
C LYS A 101 -1.30 -2.95 20.14
N GLY A 102 -2.35 -2.39 20.75
CA GLY A 102 -2.25 -1.46 21.88
C GLY A 102 -2.05 0.01 21.48
N ALA A 103 -2.09 0.35 20.19
CA ALA A 103 -2.15 1.72 19.68
C ALA A 103 -3.58 2.10 19.25
N LEU A 104 -3.73 3.05 18.33
CA LEU A 104 -5.03 3.49 17.82
C LEU A 104 -5.59 2.44 16.84
N GLN A 105 -6.91 2.36 16.71
CA GLN A 105 -7.51 1.60 15.63
C GLN A 105 -7.27 2.29 14.28
N ASP A 106 -7.29 1.51 13.19
CA ASP A 106 -7.12 2.05 11.84
C ASP A 106 -8.06 3.20 11.51
N LEU A 107 -9.36 3.06 11.82
CA LEU A 107 -10.33 4.11 11.53
C LEU A 107 -10.06 5.39 12.33
N GLU A 108 -9.65 5.26 13.60
CA GLU A 108 -9.29 6.41 14.45
C GLU A 108 -8.11 7.17 13.86
N MET A 109 -7.04 6.44 13.50
CA MET A 109 -5.83 7.03 12.93
C MET A 109 -6.10 7.63 11.54
N ALA A 110 -6.80 6.90 10.67
CA ALA A 110 -7.17 7.36 9.33
C ALA A 110 -8.01 8.64 9.39
N THR A 111 -8.94 8.74 10.35
CA THR A 111 -9.80 9.92 10.53
C THR A 111 -9.02 11.18 10.95
N LEU A 112 -7.83 11.06 11.57
CA LEU A 112 -6.99 12.23 11.84
C LEU A 112 -6.53 12.92 10.55
N PHE A 113 -6.44 12.17 9.44
CA PHE A 113 -6.11 12.67 8.12
C PHE A 113 -7.33 13.17 7.33
N SER A 114 -8.54 13.07 7.88
CA SER A 114 -9.76 13.65 7.27
C SER A 114 -9.57 15.16 7.11
N GLY A 115 -9.64 15.63 5.86
CA GLY A 115 -9.36 17.02 5.50
C GLY A 115 -7.88 17.33 5.23
N CYS A 116 -7.07 16.33 4.88
CA CYS A 116 -5.85 16.58 4.10
C CYS A 116 -6.18 17.23 2.75
N SER A 117 -5.22 17.98 2.21
CA SER A 117 -5.28 18.48 0.84
C SER A 117 -5.24 17.32 -0.18
N ARG A 118 -5.74 17.57 -1.40
CA ARG A 118 -5.90 16.56 -2.47
C ARG A 118 -4.60 15.89 -2.91
N ASN A 119 -3.46 16.47 -2.58
CA ASN A 119 -2.14 15.93 -2.85
C ASN A 119 -1.67 14.91 -1.79
N CYS A 120 -2.47 14.62 -0.77
CA CYS A 120 -2.23 13.55 0.19
C CYS A 120 -3.06 12.31 -0.17
N VAL A 121 -2.40 11.16 -0.26
CA VAL A 121 -3.04 9.87 -0.55
C VAL A 121 -2.82 8.94 0.64
N LEU A 122 -3.91 8.34 1.12
CA LEU A 122 -3.91 7.36 2.20
C LEU A 122 -3.67 5.94 1.65
N PRO A 123 -3.24 4.96 2.48
CA PRO A 123 -3.21 3.55 2.09
C PRO A 123 -4.59 3.05 1.66
N GLY A 124 -4.65 2.04 0.78
CA GLY A 124 -5.90 1.48 0.26
C GLY A 124 -6.88 1.05 1.37
N VAL A 125 -6.35 0.42 2.42
CA VAL A 125 -7.12 0.01 3.60
C VAL A 125 -7.79 1.20 4.28
N TRP A 126 -7.04 2.27 4.56
CA TRP A 126 -7.59 3.49 5.17
C TRP A 126 -8.58 4.22 4.25
N GLN A 127 -8.33 4.24 2.95
CA GLN A 127 -9.27 4.79 1.97
C GLN A 127 -10.63 4.09 2.08
N ARG A 128 -10.68 2.74 2.13
CA ARG A 128 -11.96 2.01 2.27
C ARG A 128 -12.61 2.16 3.64
N LEU A 129 -11.83 2.26 4.72
CA LEU A 129 -12.37 2.42 6.07
C LEU A 129 -13.12 3.76 6.26
N ILE A 130 -12.59 4.85 5.72
CA ILE A 130 -13.27 6.15 5.71
C ILE A 130 -14.38 6.16 4.64
N SER A 131 -14.03 5.56 3.51
CA SER A 131 -14.58 5.65 2.17
C SER A 131 -15.16 4.38 1.53
N PRO A 132 -16.20 3.68 2.00
CA PRO A 132 -16.50 2.32 1.53
C PRO A 132 -16.79 2.21 0.01
N GLU A 133 -17.08 3.33 -0.65
CA GLU A 133 -17.18 3.44 -2.11
C GLU A 133 -15.85 3.30 -2.86
N HIS A 134 -14.72 3.45 -2.19
CA HIS A 134 -13.41 3.19 -2.77
C HIS A 134 -13.31 1.70 -3.17
N PRO A 135 -12.62 1.41 -4.29
CA PRO A 135 -12.57 0.06 -4.83
C PRO A 135 -11.91 -0.92 -3.87
N VAL A 136 -12.38 -2.16 -3.89
CA VAL A 136 -11.55 -3.28 -3.47
C VAL A 136 -10.42 -3.42 -4.46
N ARG A 137 -9.20 -3.48 -3.96
CA ARG A 137 -7.98 -3.68 -4.73
C ARG A 137 -7.34 -4.98 -4.27
N VAL A 138 -7.41 -6.01 -5.11
CA VAL A 138 -6.87 -7.35 -4.83
C VAL A 138 -5.50 -7.48 -5.49
N LEU A 139 -4.44 -7.44 -4.70
CA LEU A 139 -3.08 -7.71 -5.16
C LEU A 139 -2.92 -9.22 -5.34
N ILE A 140 -2.73 -9.66 -6.57
CA ILE A 140 -2.54 -11.07 -6.90
C ILE A 140 -1.04 -11.36 -6.99
N PHE A 141 -0.62 -12.38 -6.25
CA PHE A 141 0.73 -12.93 -6.33
C PHE A 141 0.67 -14.38 -6.84
N ASP A 142 1.21 -14.62 -8.04
CA ASP A 142 1.21 -15.94 -8.68
C ASP A 142 2.66 -16.35 -9.03
N PRO A 143 3.42 -16.88 -8.06
CA PRO A 143 4.83 -17.19 -8.25
C PRO A 143 5.08 -18.34 -9.24
N ALA A 144 4.10 -19.23 -9.44
CA ALA A 144 4.22 -20.39 -10.34
C ALA A 144 3.63 -20.14 -11.74
N GLY A 145 2.98 -19.00 -11.97
CA GLY A 145 2.27 -18.73 -13.22
C GLY A 145 1.06 -19.65 -13.40
N GLN A 146 0.39 -20.03 -12.32
CA GLN A 146 -0.82 -20.86 -12.34
C GLN A 146 -1.93 -20.23 -13.18
N LEU A 147 -2.04 -18.90 -13.20
CA LEU A 147 -3.02 -18.18 -14.01
C LEU A 147 -2.77 -18.28 -15.53
N LEU A 148 -1.70 -18.93 -15.97
CA LEU A 148 -1.56 -19.34 -17.38
C LEU A 148 -2.54 -20.45 -17.76
N ASN A 149 -3.00 -21.24 -16.78
CA ASN A 149 -3.93 -22.34 -16.94
C ASN A 149 -5.39 -21.86 -16.81
N ALA A 150 -6.27 -22.38 -17.66
CA ALA A 150 -7.68 -21.99 -17.71
C ALA A 150 -8.48 -22.37 -16.45
N ALA A 151 -8.20 -23.52 -15.83
CA ALA A 151 -8.86 -23.97 -14.61
C ALA A 151 -8.58 -23.04 -13.43
N TRP A 152 -7.35 -22.55 -13.30
CA TRP A 152 -6.99 -21.55 -12.30
C TRP A 152 -7.65 -20.19 -12.56
N GLN A 153 -7.76 -19.79 -13.83
CA GLN A 153 -8.53 -18.59 -14.17
C GLN A 153 -10.02 -18.75 -13.81
N ASP A 154 -10.62 -19.92 -14.08
CA ASP A 154 -12.03 -20.19 -13.73
C ASP A 154 -12.24 -20.22 -12.21
N LEU A 155 -11.28 -20.79 -11.47
CA LEU A 155 -11.27 -20.76 -10.01
C LEU A 155 -11.19 -19.31 -9.48
N LEU A 156 -10.33 -18.48 -10.07
CA LEU A 156 -10.24 -17.07 -9.71
C LEU A 156 -11.56 -16.34 -10.01
N VAL A 157 -12.24 -16.63 -11.13
CA VAL A 157 -13.58 -16.07 -11.39
C VAL A 157 -14.55 -16.41 -10.26
N ARG A 158 -14.65 -17.69 -9.87
CA ARG A 158 -15.52 -18.13 -8.77
C ARG A 158 -15.17 -17.49 -7.42
N TYR A 159 -13.89 -17.30 -7.16
CA TYR A 159 -13.42 -16.59 -5.96
C TYR A 159 -13.94 -15.15 -5.92
N PHE A 160 -13.84 -14.41 -7.03
CA PHE A 160 -14.37 -13.03 -7.09
C PHE A 160 -15.90 -13.00 -7.02
N GLU A 161 -16.60 -13.93 -7.66
CA GLU A 161 -18.06 -14.02 -7.60
C GLU A 161 -18.56 -14.27 -6.16
N SER A 162 -17.90 -15.17 -5.44
CA SER A 162 -18.25 -15.51 -4.05
C SER A 162 -17.95 -14.39 -3.06
N ASN A 163 -16.84 -13.66 -3.25
CA ASN A 163 -16.37 -12.67 -2.28
C ASN A 163 -16.91 -11.25 -2.51
N ARG A 164 -17.31 -10.89 -3.74
CA ARG A 164 -17.85 -9.55 -4.05
C ARG A 164 -18.98 -9.10 -3.10
N PRO A 165 -19.97 -9.95 -2.75
CA PRO A 165 -21.01 -9.58 -1.79
C PRO A 165 -20.45 -9.32 -0.38
N VAL A 166 -19.46 -10.10 0.05
CA VAL A 166 -18.84 -10.01 1.39
C VAL A 166 -18.03 -8.73 1.54
N TRP A 167 -17.34 -8.30 0.49
CA TRP A 167 -16.54 -7.07 0.52
C TRP A 167 -17.37 -5.78 0.45
N GLU A 168 -18.69 -5.89 0.25
CA GLU A 168 -19.62 -4.78 0.03
C GLU A 168 -19.08 -3.78 -1.02
N ALA A 169 -18.42 -4.31 -2.05
CA ALA A 169 -17.61 -3.52 -2.97
C ALA A 169 -18.46 -2.95 -4.11
N ARG A 170 -18.48 -1.62 -4.27
CA ARG A 170 -19.08 -0.98 -5.46
C ARG A 170 -18.28 -1.22 -6.73
N SER A 171 -16.97 -1.38 -6.59
CA SER A 171 -16.06 -1.69 -7.69
C SER A 171 -14.88 -2.50 -7.16
N VAL A 172 -14.30 -3.31 -8.06
CA VAL A 172 -13.15 -4.16 -7.76
C VAL A 172 -12.09 -3.95 -8.85
N GLU A 173 -10.84 -3.91 -8.45
CA GLU A 173 -9.65 -3.81 -9.30
C GLU A 173 -8.68 -4.93 -8.90
N VAL A 174 -8.05 -5.54 -9.90
CA VAL A 174 -6.91 -6.45 -9.70
C VAL A 174 -5.63 -5.63 -9.76
N VAL A 175 -4.72 -5.92 -8.85
CA VAL A 175 -3.40 -5.27 -8.77
C VAL A 175 -2.33 -6.33 -9.00
N SER A 176 -1.29 -5.99 -9.75
CA SER A 176 -0.11 -6.83 -9.92
C SER A 176 1.17 -6.01 -9.83
N VAL A 177 2.26 -6.71 -9.55
CA VAL A 177 3.63 -6.20 -9.53
C VAL A 177 4.57 -7.35 -9.89
N GLY A 178 5.70 -7.05 -10.52
CA GLY A 178 6.73 -8.05 -10.83
C GLY A 178 6.91 -8.27 -12.33
N ASP A 179 7.17 -9.52 -12.71
CA ASP A 179 7.59 -9.87 -14.07
C ASP A 179 6.45 -9.79 -15.09
N ALA A 180 6.82 -9.50 -16.34
CA ALA A 180 5.87 -9.29 -17.43
C ALA A 180 5.01 -10.53 -17.74
N ARG A 181 5.54 -11.74 -17.53
CA ARG A 181 4.80 -12.99 -17.81
C ARG A 181 3.62 -13.11 -16.86
N ASN A 182 3.84 -12.90 -15.57
CA ASN A 182 2.78 -12.94 -14.57
C ASN A 182 1.79 -11.77 -14.73
N VAL A 183 2.29 -10.56 -15.02
CA VAL A 183 1.42 -9.40 -15.31
C VAL A 183 0.46 -9.67 -16.47
N VAL A 184 0.93 -10.30 -17.56
CA VAL A 184 0.08 -10.65 -18.71
C VAL A 184 -0.94 -11.73 -18.36
N ALA A 185 -0.55 -12.73 -17.57
CA ALA A 185 -1.47 -13.77 -17.11
C ALA A 185 -2.58 -13.18 -16.23
N ILE A 186 -2.21 -12.28 -15.31
CA ILE A 186 -3.14 -11.57 -14.43
C ILE A 186 -4.05 -10.63 -15.24
N ASP A 187 -3.54 -9.94 -16.27
CA ASP A 187 -4.37 -9.12 -17.17
C ASP A 187 -5.44 -9.94 -17.87
N LYS A 188 -5.06 -11.11 -18.39
CA LYS A 188 -6.00 -12.04 -19.02
C LYS A 188 -7.07 -12.50 -18.02
N ALA A 189 -6.68 -12.81 -16.79
CA ALA A 189 -7.61 -13.22 -15.74
C ALA A 189 -8.56 -12.06 -15.34
N ALA A 190 -8.04 -10.85 -15.16
CA ALA A 190 -8.82 -9.65 -14.84
C ALA A 190 -9.89 -9.35 -15.92
N ARG A 191 -9.55 -9.52 -17.21
CA ARG A 191 -10.52 -9.40 -18.32
C ARG A 191 -11.63 -10.43 -18.24
N ARG A 192 -11.32 -11.68 -17.87
CA ARG A 192 -12.34 -12.74 -17.70
C ARG A 192 -13.29 -12.45 -16.54
N ILE A 193 -12.77 -11.86 -15.46
CA ILE A 193 -13.56 -11.42 -14.28
C ILE A 193 -14.36 -10.13 -14.59
N GLY A 194 -13.98 -9.39 -15.62
CA GLY A 194 -14.59 -8.11 -15.99
C GLY A 194 -14.19 -6.96 -15.07
N VAL A 195 -12.95 -6.92 -14.59
CA VAL A 195 -12.41 -5.87 -13.69
C VAL A 195 -11.22 -5.16 -14.30
N GLN A 196 -10.94 -3.95 -13.80
CA GLN A 196 -9.73 -3.23 -14.16
C GLN A 196 -8.50 -3.92 -13.59
N HIS A 197 -7.37 -3.76 -14.29
CA HIS A 197 -6.08 -4.25 -13.88
C HIS A 197 -5.09 -3.10 -13.71
N ARG A 198 -4.53 -2.96 -12.52
CA ARG A 198 -3.46 -2.03 -12.17
C ARG A 198 -2.14 -2.75 -12.08
N VAL A 199 -1.18 -2.32 -12.90
CA VAL A 199 0.21 -2.75 -12.74
C VAL A 199 0.97 -1.67 -11.97
N ILE A 200 1.62 -2.04 -10.87
CA ILE A 200 2.51 -1.15 -10.13
C ILE A 200 3.93 -1.34 -10.65
N ALA A 201 4.43 -0.32 -11.35
CA ALA A 201 5.73 -0.36 -11.99
C ALA A 201 6.87 0.07 -11.05
N PRO A 202 8.08 -0.50 -11.20
CA PRO A 202 9.25 -0.05 -10.46
C PRO A 202 9.72 1.33 -10.93
N ASN A 203 10.10 2.19 -9.98
CA ASN A 203 10.76 3.47 -10.26
C ASN A 203 12.29 3.34 -10.11
N ALA A 204 12.93 2.75 -11.13
CA ALA A 204 14.39 2.54 -11.13
C ALA A 204 15.19 3.85 -11.07
N ALA A 205 14.63 4.94 -11.60
CA ALA A 205 15.28 6.26 -11.57
C ALA A 205 15.44 6.80 -10.14
N TYR A 206 14.49 6.47 -9.24
CA TYR A 206 14.53 6.91 -7.86
C TYR A 206 15.15 5.86 -6.91
N TYR A 207 14.72 4.61 -7.02
CA TYR A 207 15.10 3.55 -6.07
C TYR A 207 16.34 2.72 -6.48
N GLY A 208 16.86 2.91 -7.70
CA GLY A 208 18.00 2.14 -8.22
C GLY A 208 17.75 0.63 -8.16
N GLU A 209 18.72 -0.11 -7.62
CA GLU A 209 18.64 -1.57 -7.47
C GLU A 209 17.48 -2.05 -6.59
N GLN A 210 16.91 -1.17 -5.76
CA GLN A 210 15.83 -1.52 -4.85
C GLN A 210 14.43 -1.26 -5.44
N ALA A 211 14.35 -0.89 -6.72
CA ALA A 211 13.09 -0.48 -7.34
C ALA A 211 12.03 -1.58 -7.39
N ALA A 212 12.43 -2.85 -7.53
CA ALA A 212 11.50 -3.97 -7.48
C ALA A 212 10.84 -4.09 -6.09
N VAL A 213 11.63 -4.01 -5.02
CA VAL A 213 11.13 -4.09 -3.63
C VAL A 213 10.25 -2.88 -3.31
N ALA A 214 10.61 -1.68 -3.77
CA ALA A 214 9.77 -0.50 -3.61
C ALA A 214 8.43 -0.61 -4.35
N ALA A 215 8.42 -1.20 -5.55
CA ALA A 215 7.19 -1.47 -6.29
C ALA A 215 6.27 -2.44 -5.54
N GLU A 216 6.84 -3.49 -4.95
CA GLU A 216 6.10 -4.45 -4.12
C GLU A 216 5.47 -3.76 -2.89
N MET A 217 6.22 -2.91 -2.20
CA MET A 217 5.70 -2.13 -1.07
C MET A 217 4.59 -1.18 -1.51
N ASN A 218 4.74 -0.51 -2.64
CA ASN A 218 3.73 0.38 -3.20
C ASN A 218 2.47 -0.37 -3.64
N ALA A 219 2.62 -1.60 -4.16
CA ALA A 219 1.50 -2.45 -4.51
C ALA A 219 0.69 -2.88 -3.28
N VAL A 220 1.39 -3.26 -2.20
CA VAL A 220 0.74 -3.58 -0.92
C VAL A 220 0.07 -2.35 -0.32
N TRP A 221 0.75 -1.20 -0.29
CA TRP A 221 0.17 0.06 0.20
C TRP A 221 -1.10 0.48 -0.58
N TYR A 222 -1.11 0.25 -1.88
CA TYR A 222 -2.25 0.54 -2.75
C TYR A 222 -3.43 -0.42 -2.51
N ALA A 223 -3.12 -1.68 -2.22
CA ALA A 223 -4.06 -2.78 -2.08
C ALA A 223 -4.92 -2.71 -0.81
N THR A 224 -5.97 -3.52 -0.82
CA THR A 224 -6.84 -3.78 0.32
C THR A 224 -6.85 -5.26 0.70
N HIS A 225 -6.62 -6.12 -0.30
CA HIS A 225 -6.51 -7.55 -0.17
C HIS A 225 -5.24 -8.02 -0.89
N PHE A 226 -4.58 -9.03 -0.33
CA PHE A 226 -3.46 -9.76 -0.90
C PHE A 226 -3.91 -11.21 -1.09
N LEU A 227 -3.93 -11.65 -2.35
CA LEU A 227 -4.30 -13.00 -2.73
C LEU A 227 -3.07 -13.71 -3.27
N SER A 228 -2.58 -14.69 -2.51
CA SER A 228 -1.49 -15.56 -2.96
C SER A 228 -2.08 -16.75 -3.72
N ILE A 229 -1.61 -17.02 -4.93
CA ILE A 229 -2.00 -18.21 -5.69
C ILE A 229 -0.89 -19.23 -5.50
N THR A 230 -1.15 -20.22 -4.66
CA THR A 230 -0.14 -21.19 -4.22
C THR A 230 -0.69 -22.60 -4.24
N ASP A 231 0.22 -23.55 -4.44
CA ASP A 231 -0.05 -24.97 -4.21
C ASP A 231 0.48 -25.34 -2.81
N THR A 232 -0.17 -26.25 -2.09
CA THR A 232 0.23 -26.65 -0.72
C THR A 232 1.62 -27.28 -0.68
N ASP A 233 2.08 -27.83 -1.81
CA ASP A 233 3.39 -28.46 -1.94
C ASP A 233 4.48 -27.47 -2.43
N GLN A 234 4.13 -26.21 -2.66
CA GLN A 234 5.07 -25.23 -3.20
C GLN A 234 6.01 -24.67 -2.12
N THR A 235 7.32 -24.67 -2.41
CA THR A 235 8.29 -23.99 -1.55
C THR A 235 8.07 -22.48 -1.55
N ALA A 236 7.97 -21.90 -0.35
CA ALA A 236 7.80 -20.47 -0.17
C ALA A 236 8.97 -19.69 -0.81
N GLN A 237 8.63 -18.76 -1.70
CA GLN A 237 9.60 -17.88 -2.35
C GLN A 237 9.96 -16.69 -1.44
N PRO A 238 11.19 -16.16 -1.48
CA PRO A 238 11.55 -14.97 -0.69
C PRO A 238 10.63 -13.77 -0.93
N THR A 239 10.15 -13.60 -2.17
CA THR A 239 9.16 -12.56 -2.51
C THR A 239 7.80 -12.80 -1.87
N HIS A 240 7.37 -14.06 -1.72
CA HIS A 240 6.12 -14.40 -1.04
C HIS A 240 6.18 -13.96 0.43
N VAL A 241 7.23 -14.36 1.14
CA VAL A 241 7.44 -14.01 2.55
C VAL A 241 7.47 -12.49 2.74
N ARG A 242 8.12 -11.78 1.81
CA ARG A 242 8.25 -10.32 1.85
C ARG A 242 6.92 -9.62 1.61
N LEU A 243 6.16 -9.99 0.58
CA LEU A 243 4.84 -9.41 0.28
C LEU A 243 3.85 -9.67 1.42
N LEU A 244 3.81 -10.89 1.95
CA LEU A 244 2.97 -11.23 3.09
C LEU A 244 3.34 -10.43 4.34
N SER A 245 4.64 -10.26 4.60
CA SER A 245 5.11 -9.42 5.71
C SER A 245 4.68 -7.97 5.58
N PHE A 246 4.78 -7.38 4.38
CA PHE A 246 4.28 -6.03 4.12
C PHE A 246 2.76 -5.95 4.27
N ALA A 247 2.01 -6.92 3.74
CA ALA A 247 0.56 -6.94 3.79
C ALA A 247 0.03 -6.99 5.23
N LEU A 248 0.59 -7.87 6.07
CA LEU A 248 0.26 -7.97 7.49
C LEU A 248 0.58 -6.67 8.25
N ARG A 249 1.73 -6.05 7.97
CA ARG A 249 2.11 -4.76 8.57
C ARG A 249 1.13 -3.65 8.15
N ASP A 250 0.69 -3.66 6.90
CA ASP A 250 -0.16 -2.61 6.32
C ASP A 250 -1.66 -2.90 6.49
N GLY A 251 -2.03 -3.92 7.28
CA GLY A 251 -3.43 -4.24 7.59
C GLY A 251 -4.23 -4.73 6.38
N VAL A 252 -3.54 -5.22 5.35
CA VAL A 252 -4.14 -5.77 4.14
C VAL A 252 -4.67 -7.17 4.45
N ALA A 253 -5.91 -7.46 4.06
CA ALA A 253 -6.50 -8.79 4.23
C ALA A 253 -5.74 -9.80 3.37
N CYS A 254 -5.25 -10.90 3.97
CA CYS A 254 -4.41 -11.88 3.29
C CYS A 254 -5.16 -13.20 3.15
N GLU A 255 -5.21 -13.72 1.93
CA GLU A 255 -5.86 -14.99 1.59
C GLU A 255 -5.00 -15.77 0.59
N ASP A 256 -5.16 -17.10 0.58
CA ASP A 256 -4.50 -17.99 -0.36
C ASP A 256 -5.54 -18.65 -1.27
N LEU A 257 -5.21 -18.83 -2.56
CA LEU A 257 -5.98 -19.56 -3.56
C LEU A 257 -5.30 -20.86 -3.95
N TYR A 258 -5.97 -21.99 -3.69
CA TYR A 258 -5.55 -23.35 -4.08
C TYR A 258 -6.73 -24.14 -4.68
N LEU A 259 -6.44 -25.16 -5.49
CA LEU A 259 -7.42 -25.85 -6.35
C LEU A 259 -8.60 -26.47 -5.59
N ASP A 260 -8.37 -27.01 -4.39
CA ASP A 260 -9.37 -27.74 -3.60
C ASP A 260 -10.23 -26.82 -2.71
N MET A 261 -10.23 -25.51 -2.95
CA MET A 261 -11.00 -24.56 -2.13
C MET A 261 -12.52 -24.60 -2.38
N PHE A 262 -12.99 -25.25 -3.45
CA PHE A 262 -14.42 -25.36 -3.79
C PHE A 262 -14.77 -26.74 -4.32
#